data_AF-A0A1L0C7W7-F1
#
_entry.id   AF-A0A1L0C7W7-F1
#
_cell.length_a   1.000
_cell.length_b   1.000
_cell.length_c   1.000
_cell.angle_alpha   90.00
_cell.angle_beta   90.00
_cell.angle_gamma   90.00
#
_symmetry.space_group_name_H-M   'P 1'
#
loop_
_entity.id
_entity.type
_entity.pdbx_description
1 polymer ?
#
loop_
_entity_poly.entity_id
_entity_poly.type
_entity_poly.pdbx_seq_one_letter_code
_entity_poly.pdbx_strand_id
1 'polypeptide(L)' 'MNKKMNKEDVIKIVYLLKKGESLTGIARSTNTNVMYVSVIRKLMVMDLLTVKK' A
#
# COMPACT_ATOMS: atom_id res chain seq x y z
N MET A 1 7.84 -5.15 13.95
CA MET A 1 7.87 -5.62 12.54
C MET A 1 8.71 -4.65 11.73
N ASN A 2 9.94 -5.02 11.36
CA ASN A 2 10.82 -4.22 10.48
C ASN A 2 11.05 -4.97 9.17
N LYS A 3 9.97 -5.25 8.42
CA LYS A 3 10.11 -5.72 7.03
C LYS A 3 10.42 -4.50 6.16
N LYS A 4 11.57 -4.51 5.47
CA LYS A 4 11.84 -3.56 4.38
C LYS A 4 10.85 -3.83 3.25
N MET A 5 10.06 -2.82 2.90
CA MET A 5 9.04 -2.91 1.87
C MET A 5 9.71 -2.79 0.49
N ASN A 6 9.45 -3.75 -0.40
CA ASN A 6 9.99 -3.74 -1.76
C ASN A 6 8.96 -3.19 -2.76
N LYS A 7 9.35 -3.11 -4.04
CA LYS A 7 8.47 -2.61 -5.09
C LYS A 7 7.22 -3.48 -5.25
N GLU A 8 7.34 -4.80 -5.15
CA GLU A 8 6.21 -5.73 -5.28
C GLU A 8 5.18 -5.54 -4.16
N ASP A 9 5.63 -5.29 -2.93
CA ASP A 9 4.77 -5.00 -1.78
C ASP A 9 3.94 -3.73 -2.05
N VAL A 10 4.57 -2.67 -2.57
CA VAL A 10 3.87 -1.42 -2.92
C VAL A 10 2.86 -1.64 -4.04
N ILE A 11 3.22 -2.39 -5.10
CA ILE A 11 2.29 -2.73 -6.20
C ILE A 11 1.07 -3.47 -5.65
N LYS A 12 1.28 -4.45 -4.77
CA LYS A 12 0.20 -5.23 -4.15
C LYS A 12 -0.70 -4.35 -3.27
N ILE A 13 -0.12 -3.46 -2.46
CA ILE A 13 -0.89 -2.51 -1.64
C ILE A 13 -1.74 -1.60 -2.53
N VAL A 14 -1.16 -1.03 -3.60
CA VAL A 14 -1.87 -0.17 -4.54
C VAL A 14 -3.03 -0.91 -5.21
N TYR A 15 -2.82 -2.17 -5.60
CA TYR A 15 -3.88 -3.01 -6.16
C TYR A 15 -5.04 -3.21 -5.17
N LEU A 16 -4.73 -3.55 -3.90
CA LEU A 16 -5.76 -3.76 -2.88
C LEU A 16 -6.49 -2.46 -2.51
N LEU A 17 -5.79 -1.33 -2.47
CA LEU A 17 -6.39 0.01 -2.29
C LEU A 17 -7.38 0.33 -3.42
N LYS A 18 -7.00 0.06 -4.68
CA LYS A 18 -7.89 0.25 -5.85
C LYS A 18 -9.10 -0.68 -5.84
N LYS A 19 -8.97 -1.86 -5.23
CA LYS A 19 -10.08 -2.81 -5.02
C LYS A 19 -11.03 -2.36 -3.89
N GLY A 20 -10.65 -1.37 -3.08
CA GLY A 20 -11.46 -0.86 -1.98
C GLY A 20 -11.27 -1.60 -0.66
N GLU A 21 -10.18 -2.35 -0.48
CA GLU A 21 -9.91 -2.98 0.82
C GLU A 21 -9.56 -1.96 1.91
N SER A 22 -9.90 -2.30 3.16
CA SER A 22 -9.59 -1.46 4.32
C SER A 22 -8.10 -1.45 4.63
N LEU A 23 -7.59 -0.33 5.17
CA LEU A 23 -6.17 -0.19 5.50
C LEU A 23 -5.66 -1.29 6.46
N THR A 24 -6.50 -1.70 7.41
CA THR A 24 -6.20 -2.77 8.37
C THR A 24 -6.18 -4.14 7.72
N GLY A 25 -7.10 -4.42 6.78
CA GLY A 25 -7.11 -5.63 5.98
C GLY A 25 -5.85 -5.75 5.13
N ILE A 26 -5.49 -4.67 4.43
CA ILE A 26 -4.28 -4.61 3.60
C ILE A 26 -3.03 -4.81 4.45
N ALA A 27 -2.94 -4.14 5.59
CA ALA A 27 -1.80 -4.27 6.50
C ALA A 27 -1.57 -5.72 6.93
N ARG A 28 -2.65 -6.45 7.26
CA ARG A 28 -2.59 -7.89 7.59
C ARG A 28 -2.17 -8.72 6.38
N SER A 29 -2.81 -8.52 5.23
CA SER A 29 -2.56 -9.28 3.98
C SER A 29 -1.18 -9.08 3.38
N THR A 30 -0.50 -8.00 3.74
CA THR A 30 0.84 -7.65 3.24
C THR A 30 1.92 -7.66 4.33
N ASN A 31 1.55 -8.08 5.55
CA ASN A 31 2.45 -8.14 6.70
C ASN A 31 3.17 -6.80 6.96
N THR A 32 2.45 -5.68 6.84
CA THR A 32 2.97 -4.32 7.01
C THR A 32 2.17 -3.54 8.05
N ASN A 33 2.59 -2.30 8.33
CA ASN A 33 1.90 -1.38 9.24
C ASN A 33 0.84 -0.56 8.50
N VAL A 34 -0.32 -0.36 9.12
CA VAL A 34 -1.40 0.52 8.65
C VAL A 34 -0.89 1.92 8.29
N MET A 35 0.10 2.44 9.04
CA MET A 35 0.74 3.71 8.74
C MET A 35 1.35 3.74 7.33
N TYR A 36 2.09 2.68 6.94
CA TYR A 36 2.68 2.61 5.59
C TYR A 36 1.60 2.57 4.50
N VAL A 37 0.55 1.79 4.70
CA VAL A 37 -0.60 1.72 3.78
C VAL A 37 -1.25 3.10 3.63
N SER A 38 -1.38 3.84 4.74
CA SER A 38 -1.96 5.19 4.72
C SER A 38 -1.09 6.21 3.97
N VAL A 39 0.24 6.12 4.10
CA VAL A 39 1.18 6.96 3.34
C VAL A 39 1.07 6.66 1.85
N ILE A 40 1.05 5.38 1.46
CA ILE A 40 0.85 4.99 0.06
C ILE A 40 -0.46 5.56 -0.49
N ARG A 41 -1.56 5.42 0.25
CA ARG A 41 -2.86 5.99 -0.15
C ARG A 41 -2.80 7.51 -0.34
N LYS A 42 -2.14 8.24 0.58
CA LYS A 42 -1.96 9.70 0.44
C LYS A 42 -1.19 10.05 -0.82
N LEU A 43 -0.06 9.37 -1.08
CA LEU A 43 0.75 9.60 -2.28
C LEU A 43 -0.02 9.30 -3.58
N MET A 44 -0.89 8.26 -3.58
CA MET A 44 -1.77 7.99 -4.71
C MET A 44 -2.79 9.11 -4.97
N VAL A 45 -3.43 9.63 -3.91
CA VAL A 45 -4.44 10.69 -4.03
C VAL A 45 -3.81 12.01 -4.48
N MET A 46 -2.55 12.24 -4.13
CA MET A 46 -1.78 13.42 -4.56
C MET A 46 -1.14 13.25 -5.95
N ASP A 47 -1.40 12.13 -6.64
CA ASP A 47 -0.74 11.75 -7.90
C ASP A 47 0.80 11.72 -7.84
N LEU A 48 1.36 11.56 -6.63
CA LEU A 48 2.79 11.45 -6.38
C LEU A 48 3.31 10.01 -6.47
N LEU A 49 2.42 9.04 -6.62
CA LEU A 49 2.76 7.63 -6.79
C LEU A 49 2.16 7.09 -8.09
N THR A 50 3.00 6.92 -9.10
CA THR A 50 2.64 6.23 -10.35
C THR A 50 3.19 4.81 -10.34
N VAL A 51 2.29 3.82 -10.36
CA VAL A 51 2.66 2.42 -10.57
C VAL A 51 2.35 2.06 -12.01
N LYS A 52 3.39 1.97 -12.85
CA LYS A 52 3.28 1.42 -14.21
C LYS A 52 3.08 -0.10 -14.09
N LYS A 53 2.16 -0.64 -14.90
CA LYS A 53 1.96 -2.09 -15.04
C LYS A 53 3.23 -2.77 -15.52
#